data_AF-A0A967GRE1-F1
#
_entry.id   AF-A0A967GRE1-F1
#
_cell.length_a   1.000
_cell.length_b   1.000
_cell.length_c   1.000
_cell.angle_alpha   90.00
_cell.angle_beta   90.00
_cell.angle_gamma   90.00
#
_symmetry.space_group_name_H-M   'P 1'
#
loop_
_entity.id
_entity.type
_entity.pdbx_description
1 polymer ?
#
loop_
_entity_poly.entity_id
_entity_poly.type
_entity_poly.pdbx_seq_one_letter_code
_entity_poly.pdbx_strand_id
1 'polypeptide(L)'
;DFEGTLQDAVERHRLEVVSLRNARWDHTGSYPEAKGLHVIRDPRDIIVSAYFSHLKTHRLLNEEMKAERERLKNLTKEEGLIAEMSGISERTLRDLGNWHYGECAEVLEFKMEDFTARYREHFPEVLVHFGWFQPGEDGDPWRYRLLALANRAHRHSKGWTLFRVRQQRISPGGLNRVLERLSFKRLAGGRTEGEENPSSHYRKGQPGDWRNHFTPEVTAAFKEKFPGLVSKLGYEESEAW
;
A
#
# COMPACT_ATOMS: atom_id res chain seq x y z
N ASP A 1 -15.60 -3.92 -2.35
CA ASP A 1 -16.42 -4.17 -3.53
C ASP A 1 -17.38 -3.03 -3.71
N PHE A 2 -17.49 -2.53 -4.94
CA PHE A 2 -18.39 -1.43 -5.32
C PHE A 2 -19.65 -2.03 -5.94
N GLU A 3 -20.78 -1.32 -5.85
CA GLU A 3 -21.95 -1.65 -6.66
C GLU A 3 -21.70 -1.26 -8.12
N GLY A 4 -21.27 -2.22 -8.93
CA GLY A 4 -20.91 -2.04 -10.34
C GLY A 4 -19.40 -2.07 -10.59
N THR A 5 -18.97 -1.38 -11.64
CA THR A 5 -17.55 -1.25 -12.00
C THR A 5 -16.83 -0.19 -11.16
N LEU A 6 -15.49 -0.14 -11.25
CA LEU A 6 -14.73 0.96 -10.64
C LEU A 6 -15.13 2.30 -11.26
N GLN A 7 -15.34 2.34 -12.58
CA GLN A 7 -15.78 3.54 -13.29
C GLN A 7 -17.15 4.02 -12.76
N ASP A 8 -18.13 3.13 -12.64
CA ASP A 8 -19.46 3.47 -12.11
C ASP A 8 -19.36 4.13 -10.73
N ALA A 9 -18.53 3.58 -9.84
CA ALA A 9 -18.32 4.11 -8.50
C ALA A 9 -17.65 5.50 -8.53
N VAL A 10 -16.64 5.68 -9.38
CA VAL A 10 -15.95 6.96 -9.53
C VAL A 10 -16.89 8.04 -10.04
N GLU A 11 -17.66 7.74 -11.09
CA GLU A 11 -18.58 8.69 -11.71
C GLU A 11 -19.76 9.05 -10.78
N ARG A 12 -20.39 8.03 -10.17
CA ARG A 12 -21.52 8.21 -9.25
C ARG A 12 -21.16 9.10 -8.06
N HIS A 13 -19.98 8.89 -7.49
CA HIS A 13 -19.54 9.60 -6.29
C HIS A 13 -18.63 10.81 -6.61
N ARG A 14 -18.35 11.09 -7.89
CA ARG A 14 -17.46 12.16 -8.35
C ARG A 14 -16.09 12.12 -7.65
N LEU A 15 -15.51 10.93 -7.57
CA LEU A 15 -14.25 10.70 -6.87
C LEU A 15 -13.07 11.18 -7.72
N GLU A 16 -12.11 11.86 -7.09
CA GLU A 16 -10.88 12.31 -7.77
C GLU A 16 -9.71 11.34 -7.55
N VAL A 17 -9.72 10.60 -6.44
CA VAL A 17 -8.70 9.62 -6.06
C VAL A 17 -9.40 8.45 -5.38
N VAL A 18 -9.07 7.23 -5.78
CA VAL A 18 -9.54 5.99 -5.17
C VAL A 18 -8.34 5.21 -4.64
N SER A 19 -8.44 4.73 -3.40
CA SER A 19 -7.46 3.82 -2.82
C SER A 19 -8.12 2.47 -2.58
N LEU A 20 -7.59 1.44 -3.24
CA LEU A 20 -8.06 0.07 -3.13
C LEU A 20 -7.06 -0.72 -2.27
N ARG A 21 -7.54 -1.38 -1.22
CA ARG A 21 -6.69 -2.24 -0.38
C ARG A 21 -6.32 -3.54 -1.10
N ASN A 22 -7.28 -4.13 -1.81
CA ASN A 22 -7.10 -5.32 -2.64
C ASN A 22 -7.51 -4.94 -4.07
N ALA A 23 -6.56 -4.41 -4.83
CA ALA A 23 -6.77 -4.14 -6.25
C ALA A 23 -6.81 -5.46 -7.02
N ARG A 24 -7.71 -5.55 -7.99
CA ARG A 24 -7.89 -6.70 -8.89
C ARG A 24 -7.73 -6.23 -10.32
N TRP A 25 -7.28 -7.12 -11.19
CA TRP A 25 -7.06 -6.80 -12.59
C TRP A 25 -8.34 -6.33 -13.31
N ASP A 26 -9.50 -6.87 -12.95
CA ASP A 26 -10.78 -6.45 -13.52
C ASP A 26 -11.09 -4.96 -13.32
N HIS A 27 -10.52 -4.34 -12.29
CA HIS A 27 -10.67 -2.90 -12.07
C HIS A 27 -10.01 -2.06 -13.17
N THR A 28 -8.88 -2.50 -13.75
CA THR A 28 -8.18 -1.74 -14.81
C THR A 28 -8.97 -1.80 -16.12
N GLY A 29 -9.46 -2.98 -16.50
CA GLY A 29 -10.32 -3.14 -17.68
C GLY A 29 -11.66 -2.40 -17.56
N SER A 30 -12.16 -2.23 -16.33
CA SER A 30 -13.39 -1.48 -16.07
C SER A 30 -13.23 0.04 -16.12
N TYR A 31 -11.98 0.54 -16.13
CA TYR A 31 -11.70 1.97 -16.25
C TYR A 31 -10.32 2.21 -16.91
N PRO A 32 -10.17 1.95 -18.22
CA PRO A 32 -8.85 1.88 -18.88
C PRO A 32 -8.12 3.23 -18.96
N GLU A 33 -8.86 4.34 -18.93
CA GLU A 33 -8.31 5.71 -18.92
C GLU A 33 -7.79 6.14 -17.53
N ALA A 34 -8.07 5.35 -16.49
CA ALA A 34 -7.67 5.70 -15.13
C ALA A 34 -6.18 5.44 -14.92
N LYS A 35 -5.46 6.51 -14.58
CA LYS A 35 -4.10 6.40 -14.08
C LYS A 35 -4.10 5.68 -12.74
N GLY A 36 -3.19 4.72 -12.59
CA GLY A 36 -3.08 3.89 -11.40
C GLY A 36 -1.65 3.80 -10.85
N LEU A 37 -1.59 3.43 -9.58
CA LEU A 37 -0.38 2.99 -8.90
C LEU A 37 -0.72 1.68 -8.20
N HIS A 38 -0.06 0.60 -8.60
CA HIS A 38 -0.18 -0.70 -7.97
C HIS A 38 1.13 -1.02 -7.24
N VAL A 39 1.06 -1.10 -5.90
CA VAL A 39 2.22 -1.44 -5.07
C VAL A 39 1.98 -2.78 -4.43
N ILE A 40 2.84 -3.75 -4.75
CA ILE A 40 2.80 -5.10 -4.19
C ILE A 40 3.87 -5.24 -3.11
N ARG A 41 3.80 -6.31 -2.32
CA ARG A 41 4.80 -6.66 -1.30
C ARG A 41 5.08 -8.16 -1.42
N ASP A 42 6.24 -8.63 -0.96
CA ASP A 42 6.55 -10.07 -0.93
C ASP A 42 5.39 -10.83 -0.26
N PRO A 43 4.71 -11.76 -0.96
CA PRO A 43 3.59 -12.53 -0.40
C PRO A 43 3.90 -13.20 0.92
N ARG A 44 5.15 -13.62 1.13
CA ARG A 44 5.61 -14.29 2.35
C ARG A 44 5.65 -13.30 3.52
N ASP A 45 6.14 -12.08 3.27
CA ASP A 45 6.11 -11.00 4.26
C ASP A 45 4.69 -10.49 4.53
N ILE A 46 3.80 -10.55 3.54
CA ILE A 46 2.37 -10.25 3.74
C ILE A 46 1.78 -11.22 4.77
N ILE A 47 1.99 -12.53 4.63
CA ILE A 47 1.48 -13.54 5.56
C ILE A 47 2.01 -13.30 6.98
N VAL A 48 3.33 -13.12 7.13
CA VAL A 48 3.92 -12.86 8.46
C VAL A 48 3.35 -11.60 9.08
N SER A 49 3.25 -10.52 8.29
CA SER A 49 2.70 -9.25 8.75
C SER A 49 1.23 -9.37 9.13
N ALA A 50 0.43 -10.09 8.34
CA ALA A 50 -0.98 -10.32 8.59
C ALA A 50 -1.20 -11.15 9.85
N TYR A 51 -0.49 -12.26 10.01
CA TYR A 51 -0.55 -13.11 11.21
C TYR A 51 -0.35 -12.31 12.50
N PHE A 52 0.74 -11.55 12.62
CA PHE A 52 0.98 -10.75 13.83
C PHE A 52 -0.03 -9.62 14.00
N SER A 53 -0.47 -9.02 12.89
CA SER A 53 -1.48 -7.96 12.93
C SER A 53 -2.81 -8.52 13.44
N HIS A 54 -3.33 -9.60 12.86
CA HIS A 54 -4.57 -10.25 13.28
C HIS A 54 -4.48 -10.76 14.72
N LEU A 55 -3.33 -11.31 15.13
CA LEU A 55 -3.11 -11.75 16.50
C LEU A 55 -3.12 -10.60 17.53
N LYS A 56 -2.53 -9.44 17.21
CA LYS A 56 -2.22 -8.40 18.22
C LYS A 56 -2.88 -7.04 18.01
N THR A 57 -2.81 -6.48 16.80
CA THR A 57 -3.04 -5.04 16.58
C THR A 57 -4.24 -4.71 15.70
N HIS A 58 -4.73 -5.64 14.89
CA HIS A 58 -5.83 -5.40 13.97
C HIS A 58 -7.11 -5.03 14.73
N ARG A 59 -7.84 -4.01 14.27
CA ARG A 59 -9.12 -3.64 14.88
C ARG A 59 -10.14 -4.77 14.69
N LEU A 60 -10.87 -5.08 15.75
CA LEU A 60 -11.91 -6.11 15.76
C LEU A 60 -13.23 -5.45 15.36
N LEU A 61 -13.49 -5.40 14.05
CA LEU A 61 -14.62 -4.65 13.49
C LEU A 61 -15.92 -5.48 13.46
N ASN A 62 -15.82 -6.80 13.50
CA ASN A 62 -16.94 -7.73 13.50
C ASN A 62 -16.63 -8.98 14.34
N GLU A 63 -17.64 -9.84 14.56
CA GLU A 63 -17.50 -11.07 15.36
C GLU A 63 -16.60 -12.12 14.71
N GLU A 64 -16.57 -12.18 13.38
CA GLU A 64 -15.68 -13.08 12.64
C GLU A 64 -14.21 -12.81 12.95
N MET A 65 -13.80 -11.53 12.95
CA MET A 65 -12.43 -11.13 13.28
C MET A 65 -12.07 -11.39 14.74
N LYS A 66 -13.05 -11.33 15.65
CA LYS A 66 -12.85 -11.70 17.06
C LYS A 66 -12.62 -13.20 17.19
N ALA A 67 -13.47 -14.00 16.55
CA ALA A 67 -13.34 -15.46 16.54
C ALA A 67 -11.99 -15.88 15.93
N GLU A 68 -11.57 -15.24 14.84
CA GLU A 68 -10.28 -15.55 14.22
C GLU A 68 -9.09 -15.20 15.11
N ARG A 69 -9.13 -14.07 15.82
CA ARG A 69 -8.09 -13.74 16.81
C ARG A 69 -8.03 -14.77 17.94
N GLU A 70 -9.17 -15.17 18.49
CA GLU A 70 -9.20 -16.19 19.54
C GLU A 70 -8.71 -17.55 19.02
N ARG A 71 -9.03 -17.90 17.78
CA ARG A 71 -8.47 -19.09 17.12
C ARG A 71 -6.95 -19.01 17.05
N LEU A 72 -6.40 -17.92 16.52
CA LEU A 72 -4.95 -17.72 16.36
C LEU A 72 -4.18 -17.76 17.68
N LYS A 73 -4.78 -17.33 18.81
CA LYS A 73 -4.14 -17.40 20.13
C LYS A 73 -3.94 -18.82 20.65
N ASN A 74 -4.76 -19.76 20.19
CA ASN A 74 -4.73 -21.17 20.62
C ASN A 74 -3.90 -22.05 19.66
N LEU A 75 -3.37 -21.48 18.59
CA LEU A 75 -2.49 -22.16 17.64
C LEU A 75 -1.03 -21.89 17.99
N THR A 76 -0.16 -22.85 17.64
CA THR A 76 1.26 -22.55 17.54
C THR A 76 1.52 -21.51 16.46
N LYS A 77 2.71 -20.91 16.47
CA LYS A 77 3.10 -19.93 15.44
C LYS A 77 3.06 -20.53 14.02
N GLU A 78 3.48 -21.79 13.89
CA GLU A 78 3.52 -22.51 12.61
C GLU A 78 2.10 -22.74 12.07
N GLU A 79 1.22 -23.33 12.89
CA GLU A 79 -0.19 -23.52 12.56
C GLU A 79 -0.91 -22.19 12.29
N GLY A 80 -0.57 -21.14 13.04
CA GLY A 80 -1.14 -19.80 12.87
C GLY A 80 -0.75 -19.14 11.54
N LEU A 81 0.48 -19.34 11.07
CA LEU A 81 0.92 -18.87 9.76
C LEU A 81 0.21 -19.63 8.63
N ILE A 82 0.09 -20.96 8.75
CA ILE A 82 -0.64 -21.80 7.79
C ILE A 82 -2.13 -21.43 7.77
N ALA A 83 -2.72 -21.18 8.94
CA ALA A 83 -4.08 -20.72 9.08
C ALA A 83 -4.33 -19.38 8.36
N GLU A 84 -3.38 -18.44 8.44
CA GLU A 84 -3.47 -17.16 7.74
C GLU A 84 -3.47 -17.32 6.21
N MET A 85 -2.72 -18.29 5.67
CA MET A 85 -2.70 -18.61 4.24
C MET A 85 -4.05 -19.12 3.71
N SER A 86 -4.84 -19.75 4.59
CA SER A 86 -6.19 -20.27 4.31
C SER A 86 -7.31 -19.32 4.73
N GLY A 87 -6.96 -18.18 5.31
CA GLY A 87 -7.91 -17.23 5.88
C GLY A 87 -7.92 -15.91 5.12
N ILE A 88 -7.80 -14.82 5.87
CA ILE A 88 -7.99 -13.44 5.37
C ILE A 88 -6.99 -13.10 4.26
N SER A 89 -5.74 -13.58 4.35
CA SER A 89 -4.70 -13.29 3.36
C SER A 89 -4.88 -14.03 2.03
N GLU A 90 -5.68 -15.11 1.97
CA GLU A 90 -5.81 -15.93 0.77
C GLU A 90 -6.26 -15.12 -0.45
N ARG A 91 -7.35 -14.36 -0.31
CA ARG A 91 -7.90 -13.57 -1.43
C ARG A 91 -6.87 -12.56 -1.93
N THR A 92 -6.17 -11.88 -1.03
CA THR A 92 -5.13 -10.92 -1.37
C THR A 92 -4.01 -11.57 -2.17
N LEU A 93 -3.51 -12.73 -1.76
CA LEU A 93 -2.44 -13.43 -2.48
C LEU A 93 -2.89 -13.94 -3.85
N ARG A 94 -4.14 -14.40 -3.97
CA ARG A 94 -4.73 -14.77 -5.26
C ARG A 94 -4.87 -13.57 -6.19
N ASP A 95 -5.34 -12.44 -5.68
CA ASP A 95 -5.48 -11.22 -6.46
C ASP A 95 -4.10 -10.72 -6.96
N LEU A 96 -3.06 -10.79 -6.13
CA LEU A 96 -1.67 -10.52 -6.54
C LEU A 96 -1.22 -11.43 -7.67
N GLY A 97 -1.51 -12.73 -7.56
CA GLY A 97 -1.16 -13.73 -8.57
C GLY A 97 -1.97 -13.59 -9.87
N ASN A 98 -3.20 -13.10 -9.79
CA ASN A 98 -4.09 -12.91 -10.94
C ASN A 98 -3.91 -11.56 -11.64
N TRP A 99 -3.05 -10.68 -11.11
CA TRP A 99 -2.72 -9.43 -11.77
C TRP A 99 -1.88 -9.67 -13.03
N HIS A 100 -2.18 -8.92 -14.10
CA HIS A 100 -1.48 -8.98 -15.38
C HIS A 100 -0.39 -7.89 -15.43
N TYR A 101 0.75 -8.18 -14.82
CA TYR A 101 1.85 -7.21 -14.70
C TYR A 101 2.39 -6.80 -16.08
N GLY A 102 2.62 -5.50 -16.25
CA GLY A 102 3.15 -4.92 -17.49
C GLY A 102 2.14 -4.79 -18.64
N GLU A 103 0.88 -5.23 -18.48
CA GLU A 103 -0.13 -5.15 -19.54
C GLU A 103 -0.88 -3.80 -19.59
N CYS A 104 -0.93 -3.03 -18.50
CA CYS A 104 -1.63 -1.74 -18.45
C CYS A 104 -0.65 -0.57 -18.30
N ALA A 105 -0.42 0.17 -19.38
CA ALA A 105 0.51 1.30 -19.39
C ALA A 105 0.09 2.46 -18.47
N GLU A 106 -1.19 2.60 -18.15
CA GLU A 106 -1.69 3.65 -17.24
C GLU A 106 -1.48 3.30 -15.77
N VAL A 107 -1.02 2.09 -15.44
CA VAL A 107 -0.74 1.67 -14.06
C VAL A 107 0.76 1.53 -13.86
N LEU A 108 1.32 2.35 -12.98
CA LEU A 108 2.68 2.14 -12.50
C LEU A 108 2.70 1.00 -11.47
N GLU A 109 3.63 0.06 -11.63
CA GLU A 109 3.74 -1.13 -10.80
C GLU A 109 5.05 -1.12 -10.02
N PHE A 110 4.96 -1.23 -8.70
CA PHE A 110 6.14 -1.25 -7.83
C PHE A 110 6.09 -2.37 -6.80
N LYS A 111 7.26 -2.87 -6.43
CA LYS A 111 7.45 -3.61 -5.18
C LYS A 111 7.62 -2.61 -4.04
N MET A 112 6.95 -2.82 -2.93
CA MET A 112 6.98 -1.95 -1.76
C MET A 112 8.41 -1.79 -1.23
N GLU A 113 9.17 -2.88 -1.25
CA GLU A 113 10.56 -2.96 -0.83
C GLU A 113 11.43 -1.97 -1.62
N ASP A 114 11.30 -1.98 -2.94
CA ASP A 114 12.01 -1.07 -3.83
C ASP A 114 11.47 0.37 -3.73
N PHE A 115 10.15 0.52 -3.73
CA PHE A 115 9.48 1.82 -3.65
C PHE A 115 9.85 2.57 -2.37
N THR A 116 9.96 1.86 -1.25
CA THR A 116 10.33 2.45 0.04
C THR A 116 11.83 2.73 0.13
N ALA A 117 12.69 1.84 -0.38
CA ALA A 117 14.14 2.06 -0.39
C ALA A 117 14.53 3.27 -1.25
N ARG A 118 13.87 3.44 -2.40
CA ARG A 118 14.13 4.52 -3.37
C ARG A 118 12.98 5.52 -3.47
N TYR A 119 12.28 5.77 -2.36
CA TYR A 119 11.09 6.64 -2.35
C TYR A 119 11.35 8.07 -2.85
N ARG A 120 12.58 8.56 -2.72
CA ARG A 120 12.96 9.88 -3.26
C ARG A 120 13.04 9.92 -4.78
N GLU A 121 13.23 8.78 -5.42
CA GLU A 121 13.26 8.60 -6.87
C GLU A 121 11.86 8.29 -7.41
N HIS A 122 11.17 7.32 -6.81
CA HIS A 122 9.88 6.83 -7.31
C HIS A 122 8.69 7.73 -6.97
N PHE A 123 8.70 8.41 -5.83
CA PHE A 123 7.55 9.26 -5.46
C PHE A 123 7.38 10.46 -6.42
N PRO A 124 8.45 11.18 -6.84
CA PRO A 124 8.33 12.15 -7.93
C PRO A 124 7.79 11.56 -9.23
N GLU A 125 8.27 10.38 -9.65
CA GLU A 125 7.82 9.66 -10.85
C GLU A 125 6.30 9.42 -10.82
N VAL A 126 5.79 8.90 -9.71
CA VAL A 126 4.35 8.70 -9.47
C VAL A 126 3.57 10.01 -9.60
N LEU A 127 4.07 11.10 -9.02
CA LEU A 127 3.37 12.39 -9.09
C LEU A 127 3.38 12.97 -10.52
N VAL A 128 4.44 12.75 -11.30
CA VAL A 128 4.48 13.10 -12.72
C VAL A 128 3.45 12.30 -13.49
N HIS A 129 3.37 10.98 -13.26
CA HIS A 129 2.38 10.11 -13.87
C HIS A 129 0.96 10.62 -13.68
N PHE A 130 0.58 10.95 -12.44
CA PHE A 130 -0.73 11.53 -12.12
C PHE A 130 -0.92 12.99 -12.58
N GLY A 131 0.11 13.66 -13.11
CA GLY A 131 0.07 15.07 -13.49
C GLY A 131 0.05 16.04 -12.31
N TRP A 132 0.39 15.55 -11.11
CA TRP A 132 0.44 16.32 -9.86
C TRP A 132 1.81 16.95 -9.61
N PHE A 133 2.81 16.67 -10.44
CA PHE A 133 4.14 17.28 -10.37
C PHE A 133 4.72 17.48 -11.76
N GLN A 134 5.48 18.55 -11.97
CA GLN A 134 6.19 18.82 -13.21
C GLN A 134 7.65 19.19 -12.87
N PRO A 135 8.64 18.37 -13.27
CA PRO A 135 10.05 18.68 -13.03
C PRO A 135 10.49 19.95 -13.78
N GLY A 136 11.38 20.72 -13.17
CA GLY A 136 11.96 21.92 -13.80
C GLY A 136 11.05 23.15 -13.86
N GLU A 137 9.76 23.02 -13.55
CA GLU A 137 8.91 24.17 -13.24
C GLU A 137 9.12 24.57 -11.78
N ASP A 138 9.98 25.56 -11.56
CA ASP A 138 10.01 26.31 -10.30
C ASP A 138 8.77 27.19 -10.23
N GLY A 139 7.60 26.58 -10.02
CA GLY A 139 6.36 27.32 -9.93
C GLY A 139 6.45 28.37 -8.81
N ASP A 140 5.90 29.56 -9.06
CA ASP A 140 6.06 30.74 -8.19
C ASP A 140 5.82 30.39 -6.70
N PRO A 141 6.89 30.39 -5.87
CA PRO A 141 6.79 30.03 -4.45
C PRO A 141 5.77 30.90 -3.70
N TRP A 142 5.57 32.15 -4.13
CA TRP A 142 4.59 33.06 -3.55
C TRP A 142 3.17 32.64 -3.90
N ARG A 143 2.88 32.31 -5.15
CA ARG A 143 1.60 31.73 -5.56
C ARG A 143 1.25 30.49 -4.73
N TYR A 144 2.19 29.56 -4.54
CA TYR A 144 1.93 28.37 -3.71
C TYR A 144 1.64 28.70 -2.24
N ARG A 145 2.40 29.63 -1.65
CA ARG A 145 2.18 30.06 -0.26
C ARG A 145 0.85 30.76 -0.08
N LEU A 146 0.48 31.65 -1.01
CA LEU A 146 -0.80 32.37 -0.99
C LEU A 146 -1.98 31.41 -1.08
N LEU A 147 -1.93 30.47 -2.02
CA LEU A 147 -2.97 29.44 -2.19
C LEU A 147 -3.06 28.53 -0.96
N ALA A 148 -1.94 28.13 -0.36
CA ALA A 148 -1.93 27.35 0.87
C ALA A 148 -2.54 28.11 2.05
N LEU A 149 -2.27 29.40 2.19
CA LEU A 149 -2.84 30.26 3.22
C LEU A 149 -4.35 30.46 3.02
N ALA A 150 -4.79 30.72 1.79
CA ALA A 150 -6.20 30.84 1.44
C ALA A 150 -6.97 29.55 1.78
N ASN A 151 -6.43 28.38 1.40
CA ASN A 151 -7.03 27.09 1.74
C ASN A 151 -7.04 26.79 3.25
N ARG A 152 -6.02 27.26 3.99
CA ARG A 152 -5.99 27.15 5.46
C ARG A 152 -7.06 28.03 6.09
N ALA A 153 -7.17 29.29 5.67
CA ALA A 153 -8.19 30.22 6.14
C ALA A 153 -9.61 29.68 5.86
N HIS A 154 -9.85 29.16 4.66
CA HIS A 154 -11.12 28.52 4.30
C HIS A 154 -11.51 27.34 5.20
N ARG A 155 -10.53 26.50 5.55
CA ARG A 155 -10.75 25.37 6.47
C ARG A 155 -11.11 25.84 7.88
N HIS A 156 -10.44 26.88 8.38
CA HIS A 156 -10.73 27.45 9.71
C HIS A 156 -12.03 28.26 9.74
N SER A 157 -12.45 28.84 8.61
CA SER A 157 -13.70 29.59 8.49
C SER A 157 -14.93 28.71 8.24
N LYS A 158 -14.84 27.37 8.39
CA LYS A 158 -15.90 26.40 8.08
C LYS A 158 -16.57 26.63 6.71
N GLY A 159 -15.78 27.05 5.71
CA GLY A 159 -16.29 27.26 4.35
C GLY A 159 -16.93 28.64 4.06
N TRP A 160 -16.89 29.58 5.00
CA TRP A 160 -17.46 30.94 4.81
C TRP A 160 -16.72 31.81 3.77
N THR A 161 -15.49 31.45 3.39
CA THR A 161 -14.77 32.10 2.28
C THR A 161 -15.18 31.48 0.94
N LEU A 162 -15.45 32.33 -0.04
CA LEU A 162 -16.23 31.99 -1.24
C LEU A 162 -15.64 30.91 -2.17
N PHE A 163 -14.33 30.60 -2.13
CA PHE A 163 -13.75 29.62 -3.06
C PHE A 163 -12.62 28.79 -2.44
N ARG A 164 -12.80 27.47 -2.38
CA ARG A 164 -11.70 26.52 -2.18
C ARG A 164 -10.85 26.52 -3.44
N VAL A 165 -9.60 26.97 -3.36
CA VAL A 165 -8.71 26.95 -4.53
C VAL A 165 -8.06 25.57 -4.64
N ARG A 166 -8.44 24.81 -5.67
CA ARG A 166 -7.88 23.49 -5.94
C ARG A 166 -6.44 23.66 -6.44
N GLN A 167 -5.47 23.25 -5.63
CA GLN A 167 -4.10 23.09 -6.10
C GLN A 167 -3.99 21.73 -6.80
N GLN A 168 -3.82 21.75 -8.11
CA GLN A 168 -3.69 20.52 -8.91
C GLN A 168 -2.28 19.94 -8.92
N ARG A 169 -1.26 20.74 -8.58
CA ARG A 169 0.15 20.34 -8.58
C ARG A 169 0.84 20.67 -7.26
N ILE A 170 1.81 19.86 -6.86
CA ILE A 170 2.74 20.15 -5.76
C ILE A 170 3.95 20.92 -6.29
N SER A 171 4.50 21.85 -5.51
CA SER A 171 5.75 22.52 -5.87
C SER A 171 6.97 21.68 -5.51
N PRO A 172 8.15 21.88 -6.14
CA PRO A 172 9.38 21.17 -5.78
C PRO A 172 9.73 21.28 -4.29
N GLY A 173 9.63 22.49 -3.72
CA GLY A 173 9.82 22.69 -2.28
C GLY A 173 8.73 22.06 -1.42
N GLY A 174 7.50 21.94 -1.94
CA GLY A 174 6.41 21.20 -1.28
C GLY A 174 6.68 19.70 -1.23
N LEU A 175 7.12 19.13 -2.35
CA LEU A 175 7.50 17.73 -2.49
C LEU A 175 8.62 17.36 -1.51
N ASN A 176 9.70 18.15 -1.47
CA ASN A 176 10.80 17.92 -0.54
C ASN A 176 10.34 17.90 0.93
N ARG A 177 9.46 18.83 1.33
CA ARG A 177 8.89 18.83 2.69
C ARG A 177 8.04 17.58 2.97
N VAL A 178 7.25 17.11 2.00
CA VAL A 178 6.45 15.89 2.14
C VAL A 178 7.37 14.68 2.30
N LEU A 179 8.37 14.53 1.42
CA LEU A 179 9.34 13.43 1.46
C LEU A 179 10.11 13.40 2.78
N GLU A 180 10.54 14.56 3.29
CA GLU A 180 11.19 14.61 4.60
C GLU A 180 10.23 14.25 5.74
N ARG A 181 8.99 14.77 5.73
CA ARG A 181 7.99 14.52 6.76
C ARG A 181 7.58 13.06 6.84
N LEU A 182 7.44 12.41 5.69
CA LEU A 182 7.01 11.02 5.57
C LEU A 182 8.20 10.04 5.51
N SER A 183 9.42 10.51 5.70
CA SER A 183 10.59 9.62 5.81
C SER A 183 10.39 8.63 6.96
N PHE A 184 10.81 7.37 6.76
CA PHE A 184 10.70 6.30 7.75
C PHE A 184 11.23 6.74 9.12
N LYS A 185 12.40 7.39 9.14
CA LYS A 185 13.00 7.96 10.35
C LYS A 185 12.04 8.85 11.15
N ARG A 186 11.24 9.70 10.49
CA ARG A 186 10.25 10.55 11.18
C ARG A 186 9.00 9.78 11.57
N LEU A 187 8.51 8.86 10.72
CA LEU A 187 7.30 8.07 10.99
C LEU A 187 7.50 7.00 12.07
N ALA A 188 8.70 6.42 12.16
CA ALA A 188 9.06 5.40 13.15
C ALA A 188 9.39 5.98 14.53
N GLY A 189 9.19 7.29 14.73
CA GLY A 189 9.47 7.98 16.00
C GLY A 189 10.96 8.21 16.26
N GLY A 190 11.78 8.29 15.21
CA GLY A 190 13.23 8.47 15.31
C GLY A 190 14.04 7.17 15.27
N ARG A 191 13.37 6.00 15.30
CA ARG A 191 14.02 4.69 15.15
C ARG A 191 14.70 4.52 13.79
N THR A 192 15.78 3.76 13.77
CA THR A 192 16.46 3.34 12.54
C THR A 192 15.84 2.06 11.97
N GLU A 193 16.10 1.77 10.70
CA GLU A 193 15.64 0.52 10.07
C GLU A 193 16.22 -0.69 10.80
N GLY A 194 15.36 -1.64 11.19
CA GLY A 194 15.74 -2.86 11.92
C GLY A 194 15.42 -2.87 13.42
N GLU A 195 15.16 -1.71 14.05
CA GLU A 195 14.76 -1.66 15.45
C GLU A 195 13.30 -2.11 15.64
N GLU A 196 13.09 -3.26 16.27
CA GLU A 196 11.77 -3.88 16.38
C GLU A 196 10.86 -3.18 17.42
N ASN A 197 9.64 -2.84 17.03
CA ASN A 197 8.56 -2.52 17.97
C ASN A 197 7.31 -3.41 17.72
N PRO A 198 7.08 -4.45 18.54
CA PRO A 198 5.99 -5.40 18.34
C PRO A 198 4.58 -4.81 18.40
N SER A 199 4.40 -3.62 18.98
CA SER A 199 3.09 -2.96 19.09
C SER A 199 2.86 -1.87 18.03
N SER A 200 3.85 -1.60 17.17
CA SER A 200 3.74 -0.63 16.08
C SER A 200 3.39 -1.31 14.76
N HIS A 201 2.55 -0.65 13.95
CA HIS A 201 2.36 -1.03 12.55
C HIS A 201 3.68 -1.04 11.76
N TYR A 202 4.65 -0.21 12.14
CA TYR A 202 6.00 -0.18 11.57
C TYR A 202 6.95 -0.99 12.46
N ARG A 203 6.73 -2.32 12.52
CA ARG A 203 7.40 -3.23 13.44
C ARG A 203 8.89 -3.37 13.16
N LYS A 204 9.28 -3.81 11.95
CA LYS A 204 10.69 -4.04 11.56
C LYS A 204 11.14 -3.33 10.28
N GLY A 205 10.21 -2.92 9.40
CA GLY A 205 10.49 -2.10 8.22
C GLY A 205 11.46 -2.70 7.19
N GLN A 206 11.93 -3.94 7.39
CA GLN A 206 12.91 -4.60 6.53
C GLN A 206 12.21 -5.65 5.65
N PRO A 207 12.51 -5.65 4.34
CA PRO A 207 12.17 -6.74 3.44
C PRO A 207 12.74 -8.09 3.91
N GLY A 208 12.01 -9.17 3.70
CA GLY A 208 12.51 -10.52 3.90
C GLY A 208 12.43 -11.06 5.33
N ASP A 209 11.63 -10.43 6.20
CA ASP A 209 11.41 -10.90 7.58
C ASP A 209 10.84 -12.31 7.60
N TRP A 210 10.09 -12.71 6.56
CA TRP A 210 9.57 -14.07 6.40
C TRP A 210 10.57 -15.18 6.62
N ARG A 211 11.86 -14.97 6.33
CA ARG A 211 12.94 -15.95 6.57
C ARG A 211 13.10 -16.35 8.04
N ASN A 212 12.71 -15.46 8.97
CA ASN A 212 12.73 -15.71 10.41
C ASN A 212 11.48 -16.47 10.91
N HIS A 213 10.51 -16.70 10.03
CA HIS A 213 9.18 -17.18 10.39
C HIS A 213 8.77 -18.43 9.61
N PHE A 214 9.25 -18.60 8.39
CA PHE A 214 8.96 -19.75 7.54
C PHE A 214 9.85 -20.93 7.94
N THR A 215 9.22 -21.95 8.53
CA THR A 215 9.80 -23.29 8.72
C THR A 215 9.65 -24.12 7.44
N PRO A 216 10.30 -25.28 7.32
CA PRO A 216 10.09 -26.18 6.18
C PRO A 216 8.61 -26.55 5.96
N GLU A 217 7.84 -26.72 7.03
CA GLU A 217 6.42 -27.04 6.97
C GLU A 217 5.58 -25.86 6.44
N VAL A 218 5.82 -24.65 6.96
CA VAL A 218 5.17 -23.42 6.47
C VAL A 218 5.52 -23.15 5.01
N THR A 219 6.78 -23.36 4.62
CA THR A 219 7.23 -23.22 3.23
C THR A 219 6.54 -24.23 2.31
N ALA A 220 6.42 -25.49 2.72
CA ALA A 220 5.71 -26.51 1.96
C ALA A 220 4.22 -26.13 1.77
N ALA A 221 3.54 -25.74 2.85
CA ALA A 221 2.15 -25.29 2.80
C ALA A 221 1.95 -24.07 1.89
N PHE A 222 2.88 -23.10 1.93
CA PHE A 222 2.84 -21.93 1.05
C PHE A 222 2.95 -22.33 -0.42
N LYS A 223 3.93 -23.19 -0.77
CA LYS A 223 4.16 -23.64 -2.15
C LYS A 223 3.00 -24.47 -2.69
N GLU A 224 2.41 -25.32 -1.85
CA GLU A 224 1.22 -26.10 -2.20
C GLU A 224 0.04 -25.17 -2.53
N LYS A 225 -0.17 -24.13 -1.72
CA LYS A 225 -1.34 -23.26 -1.83
C LYS A 225 -1.22 -22.17 -2.90
N PHE A 226 -0.01 -21.65 -3.10
CA PHE A 226 0.29 -20.56 -4.02
C PHE A 226 1.45 -20.92 -4.97
N PRO A 227 1.30 -21.99 -5.77
CA PRO A 227 2.36 -22.48 -6.63
C PRO A 227 2.77 -21.42 -7.66
N GLY A 228 4.07 -21.18 -7.80
CA GLY A 228 4.62 -20.22 -8.76
C GLY A 228 4.45 -18.76 -8.36
N LEU A 229 3.79 -18.43 -7.24
CA LEU A 229 3.41 -17.05 -6.94
C LEU A 229 4.62 -16.13 -6.79
N VAL A 230 5.59 -16.51 -5.97
CA VAL A 230 6.77 -15.67 -5.70
C VAL A 230 7.65 -15.53 -6.93
N SER A 231 7.76 -16.57 -7.75
CA SER A 231 8.50 -16.52 -9.02
C SER A 231 7.79 -15.68 -10.07
N LYS A 232 6.46 -15.80 -10.18
CA LYS A 232 5.65 -14.95 -11.08
C LYS A 232 5.80 -13.47 -10.75
N LEU A 233 5.87 -13.13 -9.46
CA LEU A 233 6.07 -11.75 -8.98
C LEU A 233 7.56 -11.32 -9.02
N GLY A 234 8.47 -12.19 -9.48
CA GLY A 234 9.89 -11.94 -9.60
C GLY A 234 10.62 -11.76 -8.27
N TYR A 235 10.12 -12.33 -7.17
CA TYR A 235 10.84 -12.36 -5.88
C TYR A 235 11.87 -13.50 -5.81
N GLU A 236 11.68 -14.56 -6.60
CA GLU A 236 12.56 -15.72 -6.68
C GLU A 236 12.67 -16.18 -8.14
N GLU A 237 13.79 -16.81 -8.52
CA GLU A 237 13.98 -17.29 -9.91
C GLU A 237 13.19 -18.57 -10.22
N SER A 238 12.92 -19.39 -9.20
CA SER A 238 12.22 -20.67 -9.32
C SER A 238 11.62 -21.08 -7.98
N GLU A 239 10.90 -22.20 -7.91
CA GLU A 239 10.34 -22.77 -6.68
C GLU A 239 11.39 -23.42 -5.74
N ALA A 240 12.68 -23.32 -6.04
CA ALA A 240 13.76 -23.92 -5.24
C ALA A 240 14.22 -23.08 -4.03
N TRP A 241 13.51 -21.99 -3.72
CA TRP A 241 13.78 -21.07 -2.59
C TRP A 241 13.43 -21.65 -1.22
#